data_AF-A0A0J9SKG3-F1
#
_entry.id   AF-A0A0J9SKG3-F1
#
_cell.length_a   1.000
_cell.length_b   1.000
_cell.length_c   1.000
_cell.angle_alpha   90.00
_cell.angle_beta   90.00
_cell.angle_gamma   90.00
#
_symmetry.space_group_name_H-M   'P 1'
#
loop_
_entity.id
_entity.type
_entity.pdbx_description
1 polymer ?
#
loop_
_entity_poly.entity_id
_entity_poly.type
_entity_poly.pdbx_seq_one_letter_code
_entity_poly.pdbx_strand_id
1 'polypeptide(L)'
;MYDSRINNNIKYYRDDKRNYEYLEKGLSDLESYKKGYNSRYAKKKGLAKLDCYYEKKLFDKMDDIHHVAEKMQNRKDVLKKTFLNEYSIRLILFTLILMLGIIFPILFCGKRGSRLINWTSVPHGQYGPDKKCPCTEPHNYIHLFDGQISFHTSFILNAIALIDINIYLCIKLPDLII
;
A
#
# COMPACT_ATOMS: atom_id res chain seq x y z
N MET A 1 -5.66 47.34 21.13
CA MET A 1 -5.36 46.71 19.82
C MET A 1 -5.38 45.18 19.84
N TYR A 2 -5.13 44.53 20.99
CA TYR A 2 -5.13 43.07 21.13
C TYR A 2 -6.54 42.45 21.15
N ASP A 3 -7.50 43.07 21.85
CA ASP A 3 -8.88 42.56 21.97
C ASP A 3 -9.67 42.47 20.66
N SER A 4 -9.49 43.41 19.72
CA SER A 4 -10.23 43.35 18.45
C SER A 4 -9.73 42.22 17.54
N ARG A 5 -8.45 41.85 17.66
CA ARG A 5 -7.85 40.75 16.89
C ARG A 5 -8.32 39.39 17.42
N ILE A 6 -8.43 39.23 18.75
CA ILE A 6 -9.01 38.04 19.38
C ILE A 6 -10.49 37.88 19.03
N ASN A 7 -11.28 38.96 19.13
CA ASN A 7 -12.72 38.89 18.85
C ASN A 7 -13.01 38.52 17.38
N ASN A 8 -12.21 39.04 16.43
CA ASN A 8 -12.33 38.68 15.02
C ASN A 8 -11.96 37.21 14.74
N ASN A 9 -10.92 36.69 15.39
CA ASN A 9 -10.53 35.28 15.24
C ASN A 9 -11.58 34.33 15.85
N ILE A 10 -12.17 34.67 17.01
CA ILE A 10 -13.24 33.89 17.64
C ILE A 10 -14.50 33.88 16.77
N LYS A 11 -14.84 35.02 16.15
CA LYS A 11 -15.99 35.12 15.23
C LYS A 11 -15.76 34.30 13.98
N TYR A 12 -14.55 34.36 13.40
CA TYR A 12 -14.18 33.56 12.24
C TYR A 12 -14.27 32.06 12.52
N TYR A 13 -13.72 31.62 13.66
CA TYR A 13 -13.76 30.21 14.08
C TYR A 13 -15.19 29.71 14.34
N ARG A 14 -16.06 30.54 14.95
CA ARG A 14 -17.48 30.19 15.13
C ARG A 14 -18.24 30.09 13.82
N ASP A 15 -17.94 30.94 12.85
CA ASP A 15 -18.63 30.92 11.56
C ASP A 15 -18.16 29.73 10.71
N ASP A 16 -16.88 29.37 10.77
CA ASP A 16 -16.38 28.14 10.15
C ASP A 16 -16.98 26.90 10.81
N LYS A 17 -16.97 26.81 12.15
CA LYS A 17 -17.56 25.69 12.88
C LYS A 17 -19.03 25.47 12.52
N ARG A 18 -19.81 26.55 12.41
CA ARG A 18 -21.22 26.49 11.98
C ARG A 18 -21.39 26.07 10.53
N ASN A 19 -20.45 26.39 9.64
CA ASN A 19 -20.48 25.93 8.25
C ASN A 19 -20.23 24.42 8.15
N TYR A 20 -19.29 23.87 8.91
CA TYR A 20 -18.99 22.43 8.91
C TYR A 20 -20.09 21.60 9.61
N GLU A 21 -20.70 22.11 10.70
CA GLU A 21 -21.89 21.50 11.32
C GLU A 21 -23.09 21.43 10.36
N TYR A 22 -23.12 22.27 9.33
CA TYR A 22 -24.16 22.23 8.29
C TYR A 22 -23.90 21.10 7.27
N LEU A 23 -22.64 20.78 6.99
CA LEU A 23 -22.26 19.68 6.09
C LEU A 23 -22.49 18.30 6.72
N GLU A 24 -22.56 18.23 8.05
CA GLU A 24 -22.88 17.00 8.80
C GLU A 24 -24.35 16.57 8.64
N LYS A 25 -25.24 17.46 8.20
CA LYS A 25 -26.70 17.24 8.15
C LYS A 25 -27.24 16.60 6.86
N GLY A 26 -26.40 16.37 5.84
CA GLY A 26 -26.76 15.54 4.67
C GLY A 26 -26.69 16.24 3.30
N LEU A 27 -27.12 15.53 2.24
CA LEU A 27 -26.99 15.95 0.83
C LEU A 27 -27.70 17.26 0.49
N SER A 28 -28.88 17.53 1.07
CA SER A 28 -29.67 18.75 0.81
C SER A 28 -28.94 20.02 1.25
N ASP A 29 -28.20 19.90 2.35
CA ASP A 29 -27.44 21.00 2.94
C ASP A 29 -26.14 21.22 2.15
N LEU A 30 -25.56 20.17 1.55
CA LEU A 30 -24.42 20.27 0.62
C LEU A 30 -24.81 20.97 -0.70
N GLU A 31 -25.96 20.66 -1.30
CA GLU A 31 -26.44 21.37 -2.50
C GLU A 31 -26.71 22.85 -2.21
N SER A 32 -27.37 23.12 -1.09
CA SER A 32 -27.60 24.49 -0.60
C SER A 32 -26.28 25.22 -0.33
N TYR A 33 -25.30 24.49 0.22
CA TYR A 33 -23.94 24.98 0.44
C TYR A 33 -23.28 25.36 -0.88
N LYS A 34 -23.28 24.49 -1.90
CA LYS A 34 -22.73 24.79 -3.24
C LYS A 34 -23.43 25.98 -3.89
N LYS A 35 -24.76 26.08 -3.80
CA LYS A 35 -25.56 27.19 -4.36
C LYS A 35 -25.17 28.55 -3.77
N GLY A 36 -24.82 28.59 -2.48
CA GLY A 36 -24.38 29.80 -1.78
C GLY A 36 -22.92 30.21 -2.04
N TYR A 37 -22.13 29.40 -2.74
CA TYR A 37 -20.68 29.61 -2.91
C TYR A 37 -20.32 31.01 -3.42
N ASN A 38 -20.93 31.46 -4.53
CA ASN A 38 -20.58 32.74 -5.17
C ASN A 38 -20.77 33.93 -4.22
N SER A 39 -21.82 33.91 -3.39
CA SER A 39 -22.09 34.95 -2.41
C SER A 39 -21.07 34.95 -1.28
N ARG A 40 -20.68 33.77 -0.78
CA ARG A 40 -19.65 33.63 0.27
C ARG A 40 -18.28 34.05 -0.25
N TYR A 41 -17.91 33.58 -1.44
CA TYR A 41 -16.65 33.88 -2.09
C TYR A 41 -16.48 35.38 -2.37
N ALA A 42 -17.55 36.07 -2.81
CA ALA A 42 -17.53 37.52 -3.06
C ALA A 42 -17.30 38.35 -1.78
N LYS A 43 -17.73 37.85 -0.61
CA LYS A 43 -17.57 38.52 0.69
C LYS A 43 -16.19 38.30 1.32
N LYS A 44 -15.44 37.28 0.89
CA LYS A 44 -14.12 36.93 1.45
C LYS A 44 -13.00 37.72 0.75
N LYS A 45 -11.93 38.05 1.50
CA LYS A 45 -10.76 38.79 0.99
C LYS A 45 -9.45 38.11 1.43
N GLY A 46 -8.39 38.33 0.66
CA GLY A 46 -7.04 37.81 0.98
C GLY A 46 -7.00 36.29 1.03
N LEU A 47 -6.31 35.75 2.04
CA LEU A 47 -6.09 34.31 2.24
C LEU A 47 -7.39 33.51 2.33
N ALA A 48 -8.43 34.07 2.95
CA ALA A 48 -9.71 33.38 3.08
C ALA A 48 -10.45 33.18 1.76
N LYS A 49 -10.11 33.96 0.72
CA LYS A 49 -10.64 33.78 -0.62
C LYS A 49 -9.96 32.60 -1.32
N LEU A 50 -8.66 32.41 -1.09
CA LEU A 50 -7.92 31.25 -1.59
C LEU A 50 -8.41 29.95 -0.94
N ASP A 51 -8.60 29.98 0.38
CA ASP A 51 -9.14 28.84 1.13
C ASP A 51 -10.50 28.37 0.59
N CYS A 52 -11.43 29.32 0.43
CA CYS A 52 -12.75 29.05 -0.16
C CYS A 52 -12.67 28.57 -1.63
N TYR A 53 -11.67 29.02 -2.40
CA TYR A 53 -11.44 28.51 -3.76
C TYR A 53 -10.98 27.05 -3.77
N TYR A 54 -10.04 26.68 -2.88
CA TYR A 54 -9.57 25.31 -2.76
C TYR A 54 -10.67 24.37 -2.28
N GLU A 55 -11.49 24.81 -1.34
CA GLU A 55 -12.64 24.07 -0.85
C GLU A 55 -13.60 23.71 -2.01
N LYS A 56 -13.95 24.69 -2.85
CA LYS A 56 -14.75 24.42 -4.06
C LYS A 56 -14.07 23.43 -5.00
N LYS A 57 -12.78 23.62 -5.28
CA LYS A 57 -12.02 22.74 -6.17
C LYS A 57 -11.95 21.30 -5.66
N LEU A 58 -11.91 21.12 -4.34
CA LEU A 58 -11.96 19.82 -3.69
C LEU A 58 -13.34 19.16 -3.92
N PHE A 59 -14.43 19.90 -3.68
CA PHE A 59 -15.77 19.39 -3.89
C PHE A 59 -16.07 19.04 -5.35
N ASP A 60 -15.63 19.87 -6.30
CA ASP A 60 -15.80 19.59 -7.73
C ASP A 60 -15.11 18.27 -8.11
N LYS A 61 -13.89 18.02 -7.59
CA LYS A 61 -13.19 16.74 -7.79
C LYS A 61 -13.90 15.56 -7.13
N MET A 62 -14.49 15.76 -5.95
CA MET A 62 -15.24 14.70 -5.26
C MET A 62 -16.51 14.33 -6.05
N ASP A 63 -17.20 15.31 -6.63
CA ASP A 63 -18.34 15.07 -7.52
C ASP A 63 -17.93 14.30 -8.78
N ASP A 64 -16.81 14.65 -9.40
CA ASP A 64 -16.28 13.93 -10.57
C ASP A 64 -16.00 12.46 -10.22
N ILE A 65 -15.34 12.20 -9.08
CA ILE A 65 -15.09 10.84 -8.58
C ILE A 65 -16.41 10.12 -8.30
N HIS A 66 -17.39 10.81 -7.72
CA HIS A 66 -18.70 10.22 -7.43
C HIS A 66 -19.45 9.83 -8.71
N HIS A 67 -19.44 10.69 -9.73
CA HIS A 67 -20.05 10.40 -11.03
C HIS A 67 -19.36 9.25 -11.76
N VAL A 68 -18.03 9.19 -11.70
CA VAL A 68 -17.26 8.07 -12.22
C VAL A 68 -17.60 6.79 -11.45
N ALA A 69 -17.67 6.85 -10.13
CA ALA A 69 -18.04 5.72 -9.27
C ALA A 69 -19.48 5.25 -9.54
N GLU A 70 -20.43 6.15 -9.76
CA GLU A 70 -21.82 5.82 -10.10
C GLU A 70 -21.94 5.15 -11.47
N LYS A 71 -21.24 5.67 -12.49
CA LYS A 71 -21.13 5.03 -13.80
C LYS A 71 -20.44 3.67 -13.75
N MET A 72 -19.46 3.50 -12.86
CA MET A 72 -18.82 2.21 -12.60
C MET A 72 -19.75 1.28 -11.83
N GLN A 73 -20.56 1.81 -10.91
CA GLN A 73 -21.54 1.07 -10.12
C GLN A 73 -22.64 0.48 -11.00
N ASN A 74 -23.15 1.28 -11.94
CA ASN A 74 -24.16 0.86 -12.90
C ASN A 74 -23.64 -0.14 -13.94
N ARG A 75 -22.31 -0.30 -14.04
CA ARG A 75 -21.64 -1.24 -14.95
C ARG A 75 -20.75 -2.23 -14.23
N LYS A 76 -21.03 -2.51 -12.94
CA LYS A 76 -20.20 -3.39 -12.07
C LYS A 76 -19.86 -4.71 -12.74
N ASP A 77 -20.84 -5.36 -13.37
CA ASP A 77 -20.64 -6.67 -13.98
C ASP A 77 -19.79 -6.60 -15.25
N VAL A 78 -19.98 -5.57 -16.08
CA VAL A 78 -19.18 -5.34 -17.28
C VAL A 78 -17.75 -4.97 -16.92
N LEU A 79 -17.58 -4.07 -15.94
CA LEU A 79 -16.28 -3.60 -15.47
C LEU A 79 -15.48 -4.70 -14.78
N LYS A 80 -16.13 -5.52 -13.95
CA LYS A 80 -15.50 -6.69 -13.32
C LYS A 80 -15.09 -7.71 -14.38
N LYS A 81 -15.91 -7.92 -15.41
CA LYS A 81 -15.61 -8.85 -16.51
C LYS A 81 -14.49 -8.34 -17.41
N THR A 82 -14.46 -7.05 -17.76
CA THR A 82 -13.35 -6.46 -18.54
C THR A 82 -12.07 -6.40 -17.72
N PHE A 83 -12.12 -6.01 -16.45
CA PHE A 83 -10.96 -6.01 -15.56
C PHE A 83 -10.41 -7.42 -15.37
N LEU A 84 -11.26 -8.43 -15.13
CA LEU A 84 -10.79 -9.81 -15.06
C LEU A 84 -10.28 -10.29 -16.42
N ASN A 85 -10.92 -9.97 -17.54
CA ASN A 85 -10.47 -10.46 -18.85
C ASN A 85 -9.12 -9.85 -19.27
N GLU A 86 -8.92 -8.54 -19.05
CA GLU A 86 -7.69 -7.83 -19.43
C GLU A 86 -6.55 -8.02 -18.41
N TYR A 87 -6.86 -8.24 -17.13
CA TYR A 87 -5.85 -8.26 -16.06
C TYR A 87 -5.70 -9.62 -15.36
N SER A 88 -6.56 -10.62 -15.64
CA SER A 88 -6.49 -11.95 -15.00
C SER A 88 -5.14 -12.62 -15.18
N ILE A 89 -4.63 -12.70 -16.41
CA ILE A 89 -3.38 -13.42 -16.70
C ILE A 89 -2.20 -12.78 -15.94
N ARG A 90 -2.15 -11.45 -15.88
CA ARG A 90 -1.09 -10.72 -15.16
C ARG A 90 -1.19 -10.92 -13.64
N LEU A 91 -2.40 -10.93 -13.08
CA LEU A 91 -2.62 -11.24 -11.66
C LEU A 91 -2.25 -12.70 -11.32
N ILE A 92 -2.54 -13.64 -12.22
CA ILE A 92 -2.12 -15.04 -12.07
C ILE A 92 -0.59 -15.15 -12.08
N LEU A 93 0.09 -14.43 -12.97
CA LEU A 93 1.56 -14.42 -13.01
C LEU A 93 2.17 -13.78 -11.75
N PHE A 94 1.60 -12.67 -11.26
CA PHE A 94 2.04 -12.02 -10.02
C PHE A 94 1.91 -12.96 -8.81
N THR A 95 0.75 -13.60 -8.68
CA THR A 95 0.52 -14.58 -7.60
C THR A 95 1.43 -15.80 -7.73
N LEU A 96 1.70 -16.28 -8.94
CA LEU A 96 2.65 -17.38 -9.16
C LEU A 96 4.07 -17.01 -8.72
N ILE A 97 4.53 -15.80 -9.01
CA ILE A 97 5.84 -15.28 -8.57
C ILE A 97 5.92 -15.16 -7.05
N LEU A 98 4.86 -14.63 -6.42
CA LEU A 98 4.77 -14.56 -4.97
C LEU A 98 4.83 -15.96 -4.32
N MET A 99 4.12 -16.92 -4.90
CA MET A 99 4.14 -18.31 -4.42
C MET A 99 5.53 -18.93 -4.55
N LEU A 100 6.26 -18.68 -5.64
CA LEU A 100 7.65 -19.13 -5.82
C LEU A 100 8.57 -18.56 -4.72
N GLY A 101 8.32 -17.33 -4.26
CA GLY A 101 9.08 -16.72 -3.17
C GLY A 101 8.94 -17.41 -1.81
N ILE A 102 7.84 -18.11 -1.58
CA ILE A 102 7.57 -18.84 -0.33
C ILE A 102 8.28 -20.21 -0.33
N ILE A 103 8.68 -20.72 -1.51
CA ILE A 103 9.32 -22.03 -1.62
C ILE A 103 10.68 -22.07 -0.90
N PHE A 104 11.48 -20.99 -1.01
CA PHE A 104 12.81 -20.93 -0.39
C PHE A 104 12.77 -21.11 1.14
N PRO A 105 11.97 -20.35 1.91
CA PRO A 105 11.81 -20.61 3.34
C PRO A 105 11.22 -21.99 3.63
N ILE A 106 10.28 -22.50 2.82
CA ILE A 106 9.70 -23.85 3.06
C ILE A 106 10.77 -24.94 2.98
N LEU A 107 11.67 -24.88 1.99
CA LEU A 107 12.68 -25.91 1.78
C LEU A 107 13.75 -25.94 2.89
N PHE A 108 14.15 -24.76 3.38
CA PHE A 108 15.35 -24.61 4.21
C PHE A 108 15.08 -24.17 5.66
N CYS A 109 13.89 -23.66 5.98
CA CYS A 109 13.51 -23.22 7.33
C CYS A 109 13.08 -24.40 8.21
N GLY A 110 13.38 -24.32 9.51
CA GLY A 110 13.04 -25.35 10.49
C GLY A 110 14.25 -25.83 11.30
N LYS A 111 13.98 -26.67 12.31
CA LYS A 111 15.03 -27.27 13.14
C LYS A 111 15.77 -28.35 12.35
N ARG A 112 17.03 -28.62 12.71
CA ARG A 112 17.78 -29.76 12.15
C ARG A 112 16.98 -31.05 12.34
N GLY A 113 16.86 -31.87 11.29
CA GLY A 113 16.09 -33.11 11.28
C GLY A 113 14.60 -32.97 10.91
N SER A 114 14.02 -31.77 10.97
CA SER A 114 12.61 -31.51 10.59
C SER A 114 12.48 -30.70 9.29
N ARG A 115 13.59 -30.49 8.56
CA ARG A 115 13.62 -29.74 7.31
C ARG A 115 13.38 -30.67 6.13
N LEU A 116 12.80 -30.13 5.06
CA LEU A 116 12.64 -30.84 3.78
C LEU A 116 13.99 -31.18 3.16
N ILE A 117 14.93 -30.24 3.17
CA ILE A 117 16.32 -30.48 2.77
C ILE A 117 17.20 -30.41 4.02
N ASN A 118 17.80 -31.55 4.38
CA ASN A 118 18.75 -31.62 5.48
C ASN A 118 20.09 -30.99 5.05
N TRP A 119 20.35 -29.79 5.56
CA TRP A 119 21.55 -29.03 5.22
C TRP A 119 22.31 -28.50 6.45
N THR A 120 23.61 -28.26 6.32
CA THR A 120 24.45 -27.68 7.38
C THR A 120 25.33 -26.54 6.84
N SER A 121 25.43 -25.44 7.59
CA SER A 121 26.39 -24.33 7.38
C SER A 121 27.70 -24.52 8.16
N VAL A 122 27.77 -25.56 8.99
CA VAL A 122 28.91 -25.79 9.86
C VAL A 122 30.03 -26.41 9.02
N PRO A 123 31.21 -25.77 8.94
CA PRO A 123 32.34 -26.34 8.22
C PRO A 123 32.82 -27.63 8.89
N HIS A 124 33.47 -28.49 8.10
CA HIS A 124 34.06 -29.73 8.58
C HIS A 124 34.97 -29.50 9.79
N GLY A 125 34.94 -30.40 10.77
CA GLY A 125 35.84 -30.32 11.93
C GLY A 125 35.43 -29.33 13.01
N GLN A 126 34.29 -28.64 12.88
CA GLN A 126 33.85 -27.61 13.84
C GLN A 126 32.54 -27.95 14.55
N TYR A 127 31.97 -29.13 14.31
CA TYR A 127 30.70 -29.55 14.88
C TYR A 127 30.89 -30.43 16.12
N GLY A 128 30.35 -29.96 17.26
CA GLY A 128 30.34 -30.71 18.52
C GLY A 128 31.72 -30.89 19.18
N PRO A 129 31.76 -31.56 20.35
CA PRO A 129 33.01 -31.82 21.08
C PRO A 129 33.96 -32.75 20.31
N ASP A 130 33.40 -33.66 19.50
CA ASP A 130 34.17 -34.66 18.74
C ASP A 130 34.63 -34.15 17.36
N LYS A 131 34.31 -32.90 17.00
CA LYS A 131 34.60 -32.31 15.68
C LYS A 131 34.03 -33.08 14.47
N LYS A 132 33.09 -34.01 14.69
CA LYS A 132 32.49 -34.84 13.63
C LYS A 132 31.49 -34.05 12.81
N CYS A 133 31.60 -34.09 11.48
CA CYS A 133 30.70 -33.36 10.58
C CYS A 133 29.31 -34.02 10.48
N PRO A 134 28.20 -33.26 10.48
CA PRO A 134 26.84 -33.77 10.23
C PRO A 134 26.62 -34.34 8.81
N CYS A 135 27.56 -34.09 7.90
CA CYS A 135 27.59 -34.61 6.54
C CYS A 135 27.97 -36.10 6.47
N THR A 136 28.55 -36.64 7.54
CA THR A 136 28.89 -38.06 7.67
C THR A 136 27.71 -38.85 8.24
N GLU A 137 27.73 -40.17 8.08
CA GLU A 137 26.77 -41.06 8.73
C GLU A 137 26.66 -40.76 10.23
N PRO A 138 25.45 -40.82 10.82
CA PRO A 138 24.19 -41.31 10.26
C PRO A 138 23.31 -40.24 9.60
N HIS A 139 23.80 -39.01 9.46
CA HIS A 139 22.95 -37.84 9.20
C HIS A 139 22.94 -37.39 7.73
N ASN A 140 24.04 -37.58 6.97
CA ASN A 140 24.15 -37.26 5.53
C ASN A 140 23.67 -35.86 5.13
N TYR A 141 24.00 -34.83 5.92
CA TYR A 141 23.59 -33.45 5.62
C TYR A 141 24.41 -32.88 4.45
N ILE A 142 23.74 -32.09 3.60
CA ILE A 142 24.42 -31.38 2.50
C ILE A 142 25.02 -30.08 3.04
N HIS A 143 26.26 -29.79 2.67
CA HIS A 143 26.87 -28.48 2.91
C HIS A 143 26.24 -27.45 1.97
N LEU A 144 25.54 -26.49 2.54
CA LEU A 144 24.96 -25.34 1.85
C LEU A 144 25.21 -24.13 2.72
N PHE A 145 25.44 -22.96 2.09
CA PHE A 145 25.66 -21.71 2.83
C PHE A 145 26.75 -21.85 3.90
N ASP A 146 27.92 -22.42 3.57
CA ASP A 146 29.04 -22.55 4.50
C ASP A 146 29.42 -21.15 5.02
N GLY A 147 29.29 -20.95 6.34
CA GLY A 147 29.39 -19.64 7.01
C GLY A 147 28.11 -19.23 7.74
N GLN A 148 28.22 -18.80 9.01
CA GLN A 148 27.07 -18.44 9.87
C GLN A 148 26.15 -17.35 9.26
N ILE A 149 26.69 -16.48 8.40
CA ILE A 149 25.98 -15.33 7.83
C ILE A 149 25.30 -15.68 6.49
N SER A 150 25.75 -16.76 5.82
CA SER A 150 25.45 -17.05 4.41
C SER A 150 23.98 -17.41 4.12
N PHE A 151 23.30 -18.06 5.07
CA PHE A 151 21.87 -18.40 4.89
C PHE A 151 20.97 -17.19 5.07
N HIS A 152 21.22 -16.39 6.11
CA HIS A 152 20.46 -15.17 6.36
C HIS A 152 20.64 -14.17 5.23
N THR A 153 21.86 -14.00 4.71
CA THR A 153 22.11 -13.14 3.55
C THR A 153 21.43 -13.68 2.30
N SER A 154 21.50 -14.98 2.01
CA SER A 154 20.80 -15.58 0.87
C SER A 154 19.28 -15.41 0.96
N PHE A 155 18.71 -15.59 2.16
CA PHE A 155 17.28 -15.37 2.40
C PHE A 155 16.88 -13.91 2.17
N ILE A 156 17.64 -12.96 2.73
CA ILE A 156 17.39 -11.52 2.56
C ILE A 156 17.54 -11.11 1.10
N LEU A 157 18.58 -11.57 0.40
CA LEU A 157 18.79 -11.27 -1.02
C LEU A 157 17.65 -11.81 -1.90
N ASN A 158 17.18 -13.03 -1.62
CA ASN A 158 16.04 -13.60 -2.34
C ASN A 158 14.76 -12.78 -2.10
N ALA A 159 14.51 -12.35 -0.85
CA ALA A 159 13.38 -11.50 -0.52
C ALA A 159 13.44 -10.13 -1.21
N ILE A 160 14.61 -9.48 -1.22
CA ILE A 160 14.82 -8.19 -1.91
C ILE A 160 14.58 -8.35 -3.42
N ALA A 161 15.18 -9.38 -4.05
CA ALA A 161 15.01 -9.62 -5.47
C ALA A 161 13.53 -9.82 -5.87
N LEU A 162 12.75 -10.51 -5.04
CA LEU A 162 11.31 -10.66 -5.25
C LEU A 162 10.57 -9.34 -5.09
N ILE A 163 10.91 -8.53 -4.10
CA ILE A 163 10.30 -7.20 -3.90
C ILE A 163 10.59 -6.31 -5.11
N ASP A 164 11.83 -6.28 -5.60
CA ASP A 164 12.23 -5.48 -6.76
C ASP A 164 11.48 -5.91 -8.03
N ILE A 165 11.34 -7.22 -8.27
CA ILE A 165 10.56 -7.75 -9.40
C ILE A 165 9.08 -7.35 -9.29
N ASN A 166 8.50 -7.43 -8.09
CA ASN A 166 7.12 -7.04 -7.87
C ASN A 166 6.91 -5.52 -8.04
N ILE A 167 7.85 -4.69 -7.56
CA ILE A 167 7.84 -3.24 -7.76
C ILE A 167 7.98 -2.90 -9.25
N TYR A 168 8.93 -3.52 -9.94
CA TYR A 168 9.10 -3.37 -11.39
C TYR A 168 7.82 -3.73 -12.14
N LEU A 169 7.17 -4.85 -11.79
CA LEU A 169 5.91 -5.25 -12.39
C LEU A 169 4.80 -4.24 -12.11
N CYS A 170 4.72 -3.69 -10.89
CA CYS A 170 3.76 -2.65 -10.52
C CYS A 170 3.99 -1.32 -11.27
N ILE A 171 5.26 -0.94 -11.52
CA ILE A 171 5.62 0.29 -12.24
C ILE A 171 5.46 0.12 -13.75
N LYS A 172 5.72 -1.08 -14.29
CA LYS A 172 5.58 -1.37 -15.72
C LYS A 172 4.16 -1.77 -16.11
N LEU A 173 3.31 -2.09 -15.12
CA LEU A 173 1.88 -2.39 -15.33
C LEU A 173 1.18 -1.25 -16.10
N PRO A 174 1.23 0.03 -15.68
CA PRO A 174 0.55 1.16 -16.32
C PRO A 174 1.02 1.44 -17.76
N ASP A 175 2.30 1.22 -18.06
CA ASP A 175 2.87 1.47 -19.40
C ASP A 175 2.46 0.41 -20.43
N LEU A 176 2.02 -0.77 -19.99
CA LEU A 176 1.50 -1.84 -20.87
C LEU A 176 -0.02 -1.77 -21.03
N ILE A 177 -0.65 -0.75 -20.42
CA ILE A 177 -2.11 -0.54 -20.32
C ILE A 177 -2.57 0.60 -21.25
N ILE A 178 -1.65 1.39 -21.83
CA ILE A 178 -1.91 2.42 -22.85
C ILE A 178 -1.30 1.97 -24.16
#